data_AF-A0A1H1GE19-F1
#
_entry.id   AF-A0A1H1GE19-F1
#
_cell.length_a   1.000
_cell.length_b   1.000
_cell.length_c   1.000
_cell.angle_alpha   90.00
_cell.angle_beta   90.00
_cell.angle_gamma   90.00
#
_symmetry.space_group_name_H-M   'P 1'
#
loop_
_entity.id
_entity.type
_entity.pdbx_description
1 polymer ?
#
loop_
_entity_poly.entity_id
_entity_poly.type
_entity_poly.pdbx_seq_one_letter_code
_entity_poly.pdbx_strand_id
1 'polypeptide(L)'
;MVLVTSDDSVRVRSQRVRRAVPWVTTLARLVVAGVLIVAGWLKIGTPALSVQAVEAYELLPESVARIVGYGLPIVEIVVGVLLVVGLLTRTAGVISALLMLAFVIGIASAWARGLRIDCGCFGGGGQLAEGQDPGYLWKILQDLGLFVLAAWVAWFAPGRFALDSALGLAPEREPYAADGADEDPDDRDDRDVPEDAAMAGEPAGRAAGVDMGDRTGADKVPDMKENG
;
A
#
# COMPACT_ATOMS: atom_id res chain seq x y z
N MET A 1 -12.38 10.55 -41.01
CA MET A 1 -13.15 10.42 -39.76
C MET A 1 -12.95 9.03 -39.15
N VAL A 2 -11.72 8.61 -38.80
CA VAL A 2 -11.45 7.38 -38.01
C VAL A 2 -10.05 7.50 -37.39
N LEU A 3 -9.85 8.37 -36.39
CA LEU A 3 -8.61 8.37 -35.57
C LEU A 3 -8.83 8.85 -34.12
N VAL A 4 -9.99 9.44 -33.80
CA VAL A 4 -10.27 10.00 -32.46
C VAL A 4 -10.59 8.93 -31.40
N THR A 5 -11.18 7.79 -31.78
CA THR A 5 -11.61 6.74 -30.81
C THR A 5 -10.47 5.94 -30.16
N SER A 6 -9.33 5.77 -30.85
CA SER A 6 -8.21 4.98 -30.30
C SER A 6 -7.52 5.66 -29.13
N ASP A 7 -7.31 6.98 -29.22
CA ASP A 7 -6.57 7.73 -28.20
C ASP A 7 -7.38 7.88 -26.90
N ASP A 8 -8.70 8.06 -27.01
CA ASP A 8 -9.59 8.15 -25.84
C ASP A 8 -9.76 6.81 -25.13
N SER A 9 -9.86 5.70 -25.87
CA SER A 9 -9.92 4.37 -25.25
C SER A 9 -8.64 3.99 -24.51
N VAL A 10 -7.47 4.44 -25.00
CA VAL A 10 -6.16 4.27 -24.35
C VAL A 10 -6.02 5.20 -23.13
N ARG A 11 -6.46 6.46 -23.23
CA ARG A 11 -6.49 7.42 -22.10
C ARG A 11 -7.42 7.01 -20.98
N VAL A 12 -8.66 6.60 -21.28
CA VAL A 12 -9.63 6.17 -20.26
C VAL A 12 -9.19 4.88 -19.57
N ARG A 13 -8.55 3.96 -20.29
CA ARG A 13 -7.96 2.74 -19.69
C ARG A 13 -6.77 3.09 -18.80
N SER A 14 -5.88 3.97 -19.24
CA SER A 14 -4.72 4.40 -18.45
C SER A 14 -5.12 5.18 -17.19
N GLN A 15 -6.14 6.05 -17.27
CA GLN A 15 -6.70 6.76 -16.12
C GLN A 15 -7.35 5.83 -15.10
N ARG A 16 -8.13 4.83 -15.54
CA ARG A 16 -8.71 3.81 -14.64
C ARG A 16 -7.64 2.97 -13.94
N VAL A 17 -6.61 2.54 -14.68
CA VAL A 17 -5.49 1.79 -14.10
C VAL A 17 -4.75 2.62 -13.06
N ARG A 18 -4.45 3.91 -13.36
CA ARG A 18 -3.85 4.81 -12.38
C ARG A 18 -4.70 4.90 -11.12
N ARG A 19 -6.00 5.16 -11.25
CA ARG A 19 -6.92 5.27 -10.09
C ARG A 19 -7.07 3.96 -9.30
N ALA A 20 -6.95 2.79 -9.93
CA ALA A 20 -7.12 1.49 -9.27
C ALA A 20 -5.88 1.02 -8.48
N VAL A 21 -4.66 1.32 -8.95
CA VAL A 21 -3.40 0.92 -8.31
C VAL A 21 -3.33 1.23 -6.81
N PRO A 22 -3.72 2.42 -6.30
CA PRO A 22 -3.58 2.70 -4.88
C PRO A 22 -4.64 1.95 -4.04
N TRP A 23 -5.84 1.68 -4.58
CA TRP A 23 -6.85 0.84 -3.92
C TRP A 23 -6.40 -0.62 -3.85
N VAL A 24 -5.86 -1.14 -4.96
CA VAL A 24 -5.28 -2.49 -5.01
C VAL A 24 -4.12 -2.61 -4.02
N THR A 25 -3.28 -1.58 -3.92
CA THR A 25 -2.15 -1.56 -2.97
C THR A 25 -2.63 -1.52 -1.53
N THR A 26 -3.66 -0.75 -1.20
CA THR A 26 -4.26 -0.74 0.14
C THR A 26 -4.91 -2.09 0.48
N LEU A 27 -5.62 -2.71 -0.47
CA LEU A 27 -6.20 -4.04 -0.27
C LEU A 27 -5.11 -5.10 -0.06
N ALA A 28 -4.08 -5.13 -0.92
CA ALA A 28 -2.94 -6.03 -0.78
C ALA A 28 -2.24 -5.85 0.57
N ARG A 29 -2.05 -4.61 1.01
CA ARG A 29 -1.50 -4.26 2.33
C ARG A 29 -2.33 -4.86 3.45
N LEU A 30 -3.65 -4.69 3.43
CA LEU A 30 -4.55 -5.20 4.47
C LEU A 30 -4.61 -6.73 4.49
N VAL A 31 -4.58 -7.38 3.32
CA VAL A 31 -4.54 -8.85 3.22
C VAL A 31 -3.25 -9.38 3.86
N VAL A 32 -2.09 -8.86 3.46
CA VAL A 32 -0.79 -9.28 4.03
C VAL A 32 -0.75 -9.01 5.53
N ALA A 33 -1.21 -7.84 5.97
CA ALA A 33 -1.25 -7.47 7.38
C ALA A 33 -2.14 -8.39 8.21
N GLY A 34 -3.36 -8.65 7.74
CA GLY A 34 -4.31 -9.53 8.41
C GLY A 34 -3.79 -10.95 8.54
N VAL A 35 -3.17 -11.48 7.48
CA VAL A 35 -2.57 -12.82 7.53
C VAL A 35 -1.42 -12.88 8.53
N LEU A 36 -0.50 -11.90 8.52
CA LEU A 36 0.61 -11.88 9.48
C LEU A 36 0.14 -11.78 10.93
N ILE A 37 -0.85 -10.92 11.20
CA ILE A 37 -1.41 -10.77 12.55
C ILE A 37 -2.06 -12.08 13.01
N VAL A 38 -2.91 -12.69 12.17
CA VAL A 38 -3.57 -13.96 12.51
C VAL A 38 -2.53 -15.07 12.70
N ALA A 39 -1.55 -15.17 11.80
CA ALA A 39 -0.47 -16.15 11.88
C ALA A 39 0.36 -16.02 13.17
N GLY A 40 0.76 -14.80 13.53
CA GLY A 40 1.51 -14.57 14.76
C GLY A 40 0.66 -14.76 16.01
N TRP A 41 -0.62 -14.36 15.99
CA TRP A 41 -1.54 -14.55 17.11
C TRP A 41 -1.75 -16.03 17.43
N LEU A 42 -1.93 -16.86 16.40
CA LEU A 42 -2.06 -18.31 16.57
C LEU A 42 -0.80 -18.94 17.16
N LYS A 43 0.39 -18.43 16.82
CA LYS A 43 1.67 -18.91 17.37
C LYS A 43 1.91 -18.46 18.83
N ILE A 44 1.38 -17.31 19.25
CA ILE A 44 1.48 -16.85 20.66
C ILE A 44 0.70 -17.76 21.61
N GLY A 45 -0.41 -18.36 21.16
CA GLY A 45 -1.19 -19.27 22.00
C GLY A 45 -0.40 -20.51 22.43
N THR A 46 0.56 -20.95 21.61
CA THR A 46 1.38 -22.15 21.86
C THR A 46 2.81 -21.97 21.31
N PRO A 47 3.64 -21.12 21.92
CA PRO A 47 4.94 -20.75 21.36
C PRO A 47 5.91 -21.94 21.29
N ALA A 48 5.69 -22.98 22.11
CA ALA A 48 6.42 -24.24 22.02
C ALA A 48 6.22 -24.96 20.66
N LEU A 49 5.04 -24.88 20.06
CA LEU A 49 4.77 -25.47 18.74
C LEU A 49 5.49 -24.71 17.63
N SER A 50 5.61 -23.38 17.76
CA SER A 50 6.39 -22.55 16.82
C SER A 50 7.86 -22.94 16.83
N VAL A 51 8.45 -23.16 18.01
CA VAL A 51 9.83 -23.67 18.14
C VAL A 51 9.97 -25.06 17.52
N GLN A 52 9.08 -26.00 17.87
CA GLN A 52 9.11 -27.35 17.31
C GLN A 52 8.96 -27.34 15.78
N ALA A 53 8.13 -26.46 15.22
CA ALA A 53 8.00 -26.30 13.79
C ALA A 53 9.34 -25.88 13.14
N VAL A 54 10.03 -24.89 13.71
CA VAL A 54 11.33 -24.41 13.20
C VAL A 54 12.41 -25.49 13.34
N GLU A 55 12.46 -26.18 14.47
CA GLU A 55 13.40 -27.29 14.71
C GLU A 55 13.16 -28.45 13.75
N ALA A 56 11.90 -28.76 13.43
CA ALA A 56 11.54 -29.83 12.50
C ALA A 56 11.99 -29.59 11.05
N TYR A 57 12.36 -28.35 10.68
CA TYR A 57 13.00 -28.11 9.39
C TYR A 57 14.45 -28.61 9.34
N GLU A 58 15.10 -28.87 10.48
CA GLU A 58 16.50 -29.34 10.55
C GLU A 58 17.49 -28.45 9.76
N LEU A 59 17.16 -27.16 9.57
CA LEU A 59 17.97 -26.21 8.79
C LEU A 59 18.93 -25.39 9.68
N LEU A 60 18.57 -25.20 10.94
CA LEU A 60 19.29 -24.35 11.88
C LEU A 60 19.69 -25.16 13.13
N PRO A 61 20.79 -24.79 13.80
CA PRO A 61 21.12 -25.36 15.10
C PRO A 61 20.05 -25.00 16.13
N GLU A 62 19.83 -25.89 17.09
CA GLU A 62 18.72 -25.83 18.08
C GLU A 62 18.63 -24.48 18.82
N SER A 63 19.77 -23.89 19.17
CA SER A 63 19.81 -22.58 19.85
C SER A 63 19.25 -21.45 18.99
N VAL A 64 19.54 -21.45 17.69
CA VAL A 64 19.05 -20.43 16.76
C VAL A 64 17.61 -20.73 16.37
N ALA A 65 17.24 -22.00 16.20
CA ALA A 65 15.87 -22.42 15.96
C ALA A 65 14.92 -21.95 17.06
N ARG A 66 15.33 -22.04 18.34
CA ARG A 66 14.58 -21.48 19.47
C ARG A 66 14.42 -19.96 19.39
N ILE A 67 15.48 -19.22 19.11
CA ILE A 67 15.43 -17.76 18.99
C ILE A 67 14.45 -17.36 17.88
N VAL A 68 14.54 -18.01 16.72
CA VAL A 68 13.64 -17.76 15.60
C VAL A 68 12.21 -18.17 15.95
N GLY A 69 11.99 -19.35 16.54
CA GLY A 69 10.66 -19.85 16.90
C GLY A 69 9.89 -18.95 17.85
N TYR A 70 10.58 -18.32 18.83
CA TYR A 70 9.97 -17.35 19.74
C TYR A 70 9.90 -15.92 19.17
N GLY A 71 10.87 -15.52 18.36
CA GLY A 71 10.93 -14.17 17.79
C GLY A 71 9.97 -13.95 16.63
N LEU A 72 9.78 -14.98 15.79
CA LEU A 72 8.99 -14.91 14.57
C LEU A 72 7.53 -14.44 14.81
N PRO A 73 6.78 -14.96 15.80
CA PRO A 73 5.41 -14.51 16.08
C PRO A 73 5.33 -13.02 16.43
N ILE A 74 6.33 -12.51 17.16
CA ILE A 74 6.40 -11.10 17.56
C ILE A 74 6.64 -10.23 16.32
N VAL A 75 7.59 -10.64 15.47
CA VAL A 75 7.89 -9.94 14.22
C VAL A 75 6.66 -9.92 13.30
N GLU A 76 5.97 -11.05 13.13
CA GLU A 76 4.75 -11.16 12.33
C GLU A 76 3.67 -10.14 12.78
N ILE A 77 3.41 -10.08 14.09
CA ILE A 77 2.40 -9.16 14.63
C ILE A 77 2.83 -7.70 14.49
N VAL A 78 4.07 -7.37 14.85
CA VAL A 78 4.56 -5.98 14.78
C VAL A 78 4.53 -5.47 13.35
N VAL A 79 5.03 -6.26 12.39
CA VAL A 79 5.01 -5.91 10.97
C VAL A 79 3.59 -5.82 10.44
N GLY A 80 2.72 -6.75 10.82
CA GLY A 80 1.31 -6.70 10.46
C GLY A 80 0.61 -5.44 10.97
N VAL A 81 0.83 -5.06 12.23
CA VAL A 81 0.28 -3.82 12.81
C VAL A 81 0.82 -2.57 12.09
N LEU A 82 2.13 -2.53 11.81
CA LEU A 82 2.74 -1.44 11.03
C LEU A 82 2.08 -1.29 9.65
N LEU A 83 1.78 -2.41 8.98
CA LEU A 83 1.08 -2.40 7.70
C LEU A 83 -0.39 -1.96 7.81
N VAL A 84 -1.11 -2.35 8.88
CA VAL A 84 -2.48 -1.86 9.13
C VAL A 84 -2.49 -0.35 9.31
N VAL A 85 -1.64 0.14 10.21
CA VAL A 85 -1.49 1.57 10.54
C VAL A 85 -0.96 2.35 9.34
N GLY A 86 -0.22 1.70 8.46
CA GLY A 86 0.37 2.34 7.30
C GLY A 86 1.62 3.15 7.64
N LEU A 87 2.39 2.68 8.61
CA LEU A 87 3.65 3.29 9.04
C LEU A 87 4.83 2.40 8.61
N LEU A 88 5.90 3.02 8.10
CA LEU A 88 7.04 2.35 7.45
C LEU A 88 6.58 1.29 6.42
N THR A 89 5.51 1.58 5.67
CA THR A 89 4.82 0.66 4.75
C THR A 89 5.77 -0.03 3.78
N ARG A 90 6.75 0.70 3.25
CA ARG A 90 7.75 0.15 2.33
C ARG A 90 8.65 -0.84 3.04
N THR A 91 9.21 -0.47 4.19
CA THR A 91 10.08 -1.34 5.00
C THR A 91 9.32 -2.56 5.51
N ALA A 92 8.12 -2.35 6.04
CA ALA A 92 7.24 -3.42 6.50
C ALA A 92 6.87 -4.36 5.34
N GLY A 93 6.60 -3.83 4.14
CA GLY A 93 6.38 -4.64 2.93
C GLY A 93 7.60 -5.49 2.55
N VAL A 94 8.80 -4.92 2.60
CA VAL A 94 10.06 -5.67 2.36
C VAL A 94 10.24 -6.77 3.39
N ILE A 95 10.06 -6.46 4.68
CA ILE A 95 10.17 -7.46 5.76
C ILE A 95 9.15 -8.58 5.54
N SER A 96 7.88 -8.25 5.26
CA SER A 96 6.85 -9.23 4.95
C SER A 96 7.21 -10.12 3.76
N ALA A 97 7.75 -9.54 2.68
CA ALA A 97 8.17 -10.31 1.50
C ALA A 97 9.33 -11.26 1.85
N LEU A 98 10.32 -10.80 2.61
CA LEU A 98 11.43 -11.64 3.06
C LEU A 98 10.95 -12.79 3.97
N LEU A 99 10.01 -12.52 4.87
CA LEU A 99 9.41 -13.54 5.73
C LEU A 99 8.66 -14.59 4.91
N MET A 100 7.79 -14.16 4.00
CA MET A 100 7.05 -15.10 3.11
C MET A 100 8.00 -15.92 2.25
N LEU A 101 9.05 -15.29 1.71
CA LEU A 101 10.06 -16.00 0.93
C LEU A 101 10.81 -17.04 1.77
N ALA A 102 11.16 -16.70 3.02
CA ALA A 102 11.81 -17.64 3.93
C ALA A 102 10.92 -18.85 4.24
N PHE A 103 9.60 -18.64 4.43
CA PHE A 103 8.65 -19.75 4.59
C PHE A 103 8.58 -20.62 3.34
N VAL A 104 8.43 -20.03 2.15
CA VAL A 104 8.40 -20.78 0.88
C VAL A 104 9.66 -21.64 0.73
N ILE A 105 10.84 -21.07 0.99
CA ILE A 105 12.12 -21.79 0.90
C ILE A 105 12.18 -22.92 1.95
N GLY A 106 11.76 -22.66 3.18
CA GLY A 106 11.69 -23.66 4.25
C GLY A 106 10.82 -24.85 3.85
N ILE A 107 9.58 -24.59 3.41
CA ILE A 107 8.63 -25.62 3.00
C ILE A 107 9.13 -26.39 1.78
N ALA A 108 9.63 -25.70 0.76
CA ALA A 108 10.19 -26.33 -0.43
C ALA A 108 11.40 -27.22 -0.07
N SER A 109 12.25 -26.79 0.85
CA SER A 109 13.39 -27.58 1.35
C SER A 109 12.95 -28.81 2.13
N ALA A 110 11.93 -28.69 2.99
CA ALA A 110 11.36 -29.84 3.71
C ALA A 110 10.76 -30.86 2.73
N TRP A 111 10.04 -30.38 1.72
CA TRP A 111 9.46 -31.22 0.68
C TRP A 111 10.52 -31.94 -0.16
N ALA A 112 11.58 -31.24 -0.58
CA ALA A 112 12.69 -31.83 -1.33
C ALA A 112 13.45 -32.91 -0.54
N ARG A 113 13.50 -32.80 0.79
CA ARG A 113 14.11 -33.78 1.71
C ARG A 113 13.16 -34.91 2.13
N GLY A 114 11.88 -34.85 1.72
CA GLY A 114 10.88 -35.84 2.10
C GLY A 114 10.49 -35.79 3.59
N LEU A 115 10.79 -34.69 4.30
CA LEU A 115 10.34 -34.51 5.68
C LEU A 115 8.81 -34.47 5.70
N ARG A 116 8.21 -35.07 6.73
CA ARG A 116 6.74 -35.02 6.92
C ARG A 116 6.43 -34.20 8.16
N ILE A 117 6.32 -32.89 7.96
CA ILE A 117 6.16 -31.93 9.04
C ILE A 117 4.93 -31.05 8.77
N ASP A 118 4.29 -30.61 9.84
CA ASP A 118 3.37 -29.49 9.75
C ASP A 118 4.19 -28.20 9.75
N CYS A 119 4.14 -27.48 8.63
CA CYS A 119 4.95 -26.28 8.39
C CYS A 119 4.68 -25.14 9.39
N GLY A 120 3.61 -25.22 10.17
CA GLY A 120 3.33 -24.34 11.30
C GLY A 120 2.98 -22.89 10.94
N CYS A 121 2.80 -22.55 9.65
CA CYS A 121 2.51 -21.19 9.20
C CYS A 121 1.33 -20.53 9.94
N PHE A 122 0.34 -21.32 10.41
CA PHE A 122 -0.84 -20.86 11.15
C PHE A 122 -0.96 -21.45 12.57
N GLY A 123 0.14 -21.63 13.30
CA GLY A 123 0.11 -22.04 14.72
C GLY A 123 0.05 -23.54 14.98
N GLY A 124 0.24 -24.37 13.95
CA GLY A 124 0.59 -25.80 14.08
C GLY A 124 2.10 -26.03 14.15
N GLY A 125 2.56 -27.27 13.97
CA GLY A 125 4.00 -27.56 13.97
C GLY A 125 4.37 -28.99 14.37
N GLY A 126 5.55 -29.42 13.94
CA GLY A 126 6.17 -30.69 14.33
C GLY A 126 5.97 -31.83 13.32
N GLN A 127 6.44 -33.03 13.67
CA GLN A 127 6.34 -34.19 12.79
C GLN A 127 4.90 -34.72 12.68
N LEU A 128 4.50 -35.02 11.45
CA LEU A 128 3.19 -35.60 11.13
C LEU A 128 3.25 -37.14 11.19
N ALA A 129 2.29 -37.74 11.90
CA ALA A 129 2.12 -39.20 11.97
C ALA A 129 1.89 -39.83 10.58
N GLU A 130 2.44 -41.03 10.36
CA GLU A 130 2.38 -41.76 9.09
C GLU A 130 0.96 -41.78 8.48
N GLY A 131 0.86 -41.44 7.19
CA GLY A 131 -0.43 -41.41 6.47
C GLY A 131 -1.12 -40.04 6.40
N GLN A 132 -0.72 -39.05 7.20
CA GLN A 132 -1.20 -37.67 7.02
C GLN A 132 -0.50 -36.97 5.85
N ASP A 133 -1.26 -36.30 4.99
CA ASP A 133 -0.74 -35.52 3.87
C ASP A 133 -0.32 -34.11 4.37
N PRO A 134 0.96 -33.72 4.22
CA PRO A 134 1.42 -32.40 4.67
C PRO A 134 0.79 -31.23 3.90
N GLY A 135 0.23 -31.47 2.71
CA GLY A 135 -0.41 -30.43 1.89
C GLY A 135 0.57 -29.36 1.40
N TYR A 136 1.84 -29.71 1.17
CA TYR A 136 2.91 -28.75 0.84
C TYR A 136 2.61 -27.87 -0.35
N LEU A 137 2.02 -28.42 -1.42
CA LEU A 137 1.74 -27.67 -2.64
C LEU A 137 0.78 -26.49 -2.39
N TRP A 138 -0.27 -26.72 -1.62
CA TRP A 138 -1.24 -25.67 -1.28
C TRP A 138 -0.61 -24.59 -0.41
N LYS A 139 0.19 -24.99 0.58
CA LYS A 139 0.92 -24.07 1.47
C LYS A 139 1.91 -23.19 0.70
N ILE A 140 2.71 -23.79 -0.19
CA ILE A 140 3.64 -23.06 -1.07
C ILE A 140 2.90 -22.07 -1.95
N LEU A 141 1.75 -22.46 -2.54
CA LEU A 141 0.99 -21.57 -3.41
C LEU A 141 0.41 -20.38 -2.64
N GLN A 142 -0.10 -20.62 -1.43
CA GLN A 142 -0.59 -19.57 -0.53
C GLN A 142 0.53 -18.60 -0.15
N ASP A 143 1.66 -19.11 0.32
CA ASP A 143 2.79 -18.29 0.77
C ASP A 143 3.43 -17.53 -0.40
N LEU A 144 3.46 -18.13 -1.60
CA LEU A 144 3.91 -17.45 -2.82
C LEU A 144 2.95 -16.33 -3.23
N GLY A 145 1.63 -16.53 -3.11
CA GLY A 145 0.64 -15.48 -3.33
C GLY A 145 0.84 -14.30 -2.37
N LEU A 146 1.07 -14.58 -1.09
CA LEU A 146 1.36 -13.57 -0.08
C LEU A 146 2.69 -12.87 -0.32
N PHE A 147 3.72 -13.60 -0.76
CA PHE A 147 5.00 -13.03 -1.18
C PHE A 147 4.81 -12.02 -2.31
N VAL A 148 4.05 -12.36 -3.35
CA VAL A 148 3.77 -11.46 -4.48
C VAL A 148 3.03 -10.20 -4.01
N LEU A 149 2.03 -10.34 -3.14
CA LEU A 149 1.32 -9.19 -2.57
C LEU A 149 2.24 -8.31 -1.69
N ALA A 150 3.09 -8.92 -0.88
CA ALA A 150 4.05 -8.18 -0.05
C ALA A 150 5.11 -7.46 -0.90
N ALA A 151 5.62 -8.11 -1.95
CA ALA A 151 6.52 -7.51 -2.93
C ALA A 151 5.85 -6.36 -3.69
N TRP A 152 4.58 -6.52 -4.05
CA TRP A 152 3.76 -5.44 -4.64
C TRP A 152 3.69 -4.23 -3.70
N VAL A 153 3.36 -4.45 -2.42
CA VAL A 153 3.32 -3.39 -1.41
C VAL A 153 4.69 -2.73 -1.24
N ALA A 154 5.77 -3.51 -1.21
CA ALA A 154 7.13 -2.98 -1.10
C ALA A 154 7.55 -2.11 -2.31
N TRP A 155 7.00 -2.39 -3.49
CA TRP A 155 7.32 -1.68 -4.73
C TRP A 155 6.44 -0.45 -4.97
N PHE A 156 5.14 -0.55 -4.70
CA PHE A 156 4.13 0.47 -5.00
C PHE A 156 3.65 1.29 -3.78
N ALA A 157 4.25 1.09 -2.60
CA ALA A 157 4.00 1.96 -1.46
C ALA A 157 4.44 3.42 -1.73
N PRO A 158 3.75 4.42 -1.12
CA PRO A 158 2.66 4.28 -0.17
C PRO A 158 1.27 4.24 -0.84
N GLY A 159 0.47 3.19 -0.56
CA GLY A 159 -0.95 3.15 -0.94
C GLY A 159 -1.79 4.23 -0.22
N ARG A 160 -3.10 4.36 -0.53
CA ARG A 160 -3.96 5.33 0.18
C ARG A 160 -4.04 4.98 1.68
N PHE A 161 -4.14 6.01 2.54
CA PHE A 161 -4.18 5.89 4.01
C PHE A 161 -2.90 5.33 4.67
N ALA A 162 -1.73 5.60 4.10
CA ALA A 162 -0.47 5.40 4.82
C ALA A 162 -0.17 6.64 5.66
N LEU A 163 0.06 6.46 6.97
CA LEU A 163 0.60 7.52 7.82
C LEU A 163 1.97 8.01 7.33
N ASP A 164 2.72 7.18 6.61
CA ASP A 164 3.95 7.60 5.92
C ASP A 164 3.76 8.80 5.00
N SER A 165 2.59 8.89 4.33
CA SER A 165 2.25 10.01 3.45
C SER A 165 1.90 11.28 4.25
N ALA A 166 1.32 11.13 5.45
CA ALA A 166 1.02 12.25 6.34
C ALA A 166 2.27 12.75 7.09
N LEU A 167 3.24 11.87 7.35
CA LEU A 167 4.49 12.17 8.05
C LEU A 167 5.67 12.54 7.12
N GLY A 168 5.50 12.46 5.80
CA GLY A 168 6.52 12.85 4.83
C GLY A 168 7.76 11.94 4.79
N LEU A 169 7.65 10.69 5.26
CA LEU A 169 8.77 9.74 5.35
C LEU A 169 9.04 8.97 4.05
N ALA A 170 8.29 9.26 2.98
CA ALA A 170 8.48 8.60 1.69
C ALA A 170 9.67 9.23 0.93
N PRO A 171 10.73 8.45 0.60
CA PRO A 171 11.83 8.96 -0.21
C PRO A 171 11.33 9.29 -1.62
N GLU A 172 11.73 10.44 -2.13
CA GLU A 172 11.41 11.03 -3.43
C GLU A 172 11.61 10.02 -4.58
N ARG A 173 10.56 9.28 -4.93
CA ARG A 173 10.37 8.73 -6.28
C ARG A 173 8.97 9.15 -6.69
N GLU A 174 8.89 9.81 -7.84
CA GLU A 174 7.73 10.49 -8.41
C GLU A 174 6.41 10.17 -7.70
N PRO A 175 5.79 11.17 -7.04
CA PRO A 175 4.55 10.98 -6.33
C PRO A 175 3.52 10.35 -7.27
N TYR A 176 3.03 9.17 -6.91
CA TYR A 176 1.66 8.82 -7.29
C TYR A 176 0.80 9.92 -6.68
N ALA A 177 0.49 10.95 -7.47
CA ALA A 177 -0.12 12.18 -7.04
C ALA A 177 -1.23 11.88 -6.04
N ALA A 178 -0.98 12.25 -4.79
CA ALA A 178 -2.00 12.42 -3.79
C ALA A 178 -2.79 13.69 -4.14
N ASP A 179 -3.37 13.74 -5.34
CA ASP A 179 -4.32 14.77 -5.70
C ASP A 179 -5.69 14.30 -5.23
N GLY A 180 -6.32 15.15 -4.42
CA GLY A 180 -7.76 15.25 -4.19
C GLY A 180 -8.48 13.92 -3.95
N ALA A 181 -8.96 13.64 -2.74
CA ALA A 181 -10.21 14.25 -2.34
C ALA A 181 -10.99 14.88 -3.53
N ASP A 182 -11.97 14.12 -4.06
CA ASP A 182 -13.26 14.68 -4.50
C ASP A 182 -13.26 16.02 -5.26
N GLU A 183 -12.80 16.04 -6.51
CA GLU A 183 -13.36 16.98 -7.51
C GLU A 183 -13.59 16.23 -8.82
N ASP A 184 -14.86 16.01 -9.12
CA ASP A 184 -15.38 15.64 -10.43
C ASP A 184 -15.81 16.94 -11.13
N PRO A 185 -15.04 17.50 -12.09
CA PRO A 185 -15.41 18.74 -12.75
C PRO A 185 -16.11 18.53 -14.11
N ASP A 186 -16.38 17.28 -14.55
CA ASP A 186 -16.70 16.99 -15.95
C ASP A 186 -18.15 16.54 -16.20
N ASP A 187 -19.09 17.14 -15.46
CA ASP A 187 -20.52 17.20 -15.81
C ASP A 187 -20.91 18.63 -16.24
N ARG A 188 -20.01 19.37 -16.90
CA ARG A 188 -20.42 20.54 -17.70
C ARG A 188 -20.80 20.06 -19.09
N ASP A 189 -22.08 19.75 -19.21
CA ASP A 189 -22.82 19.55 -20.45
C ASP A 189 -22.69 20.81 -21.33
N ASP A 190 -21.61 20.92 -22.11
CA ASP A 190 -21.54 21.81 -23.27
C ASP A 190 -22.34 21.17 -24.42
N ARG A 191 -23.65 21.04 -24.21
CA ARG A 191 -24.64 20.85 -25.27
C ARG A 191 -25.67 21.94 -25.11
N ASP A 192 -25.45 23.01 -25.88
CA ASP A 192 -26.46 23.70 -26.67
C ASP A 192 -25.84 25.02 -27.18
N VAL A 193 -25.15 24.95 -28.33
CA VAL A 193 -25.02 26.10 -29.22
C VAL A 193 -26.03 25.89 -30.34
N PRO A 194 -27.21 26.54 -30.30
CA PRO A 194 -28.04 26.67 -31.49
C PRO A 194 -27.47 27.78 -32.38
N GLU A 195 -27.05 27.38 -33.58
CA GLU A 195 -26.73 28.24 -34.71
C GLU A 195 -28.01 28.87 -35.28
N ASP A 196 -28.51 29.96 -34.71
CA ASP A 196 -29.57 30.77 -35.35
C ASP A 196 -29.83 32.12 -34.67
N ALA A 197 -28.97 33.11 -34.94
CA ALA A 197 -29.40 34.52 -34.95
C ALA A 197 -28.49 35.36 -35.84
N ALA A 198 -28.82 35.37 -37.13
CA ALA A 198 -28.34 36.36 -38.07
C ALA A 198 -28.97 37.74 -37.75
N MET A 199 -28.19 38.80 -37.97
CA MET A 199 -28.62 40.18 -38.28
C MET A 199 -29.21 41.04 -37.14
N ALA A 200 -28.43 42.03 -36.64
CA ALA A 200 -28.81 43.46 -36.64
C ALA A 200 -27.83 44.34 -35.83
N GLY A 201 -27.20 45.30 -36.52
CA GLY A 201 -26.94 46.69 -36.10
C GLY A 201 -26.31 47.04 -34.74
N GLU A 202 -25.12 47.64 -34.78
CA GLU A 202 -24.74 48.77 -33.90
C GLU A 202 -25.69 49.99 -34.12
N PRO A 203 -25.77 51.04 -33.25
CA PRO A 203 -24.73 51.55 -32.32
C PRO A 203 -25.20 52.16 -30.95
N ALA A 204 -24.20 52.61 -30.17
CA ALA A 204 -24.14 53.78 -29.26
C ALA A 204 -25.02 53.84 -27.98
N GLY A 205 -24.34 54.04 -26.82
CA GLY A 205 -24.99 54.45 -25.55
C GLY A 205 -24.00 54.74 -24.42
N ARG A 206 -23.66 56.02 -24.25
CA ARG A 206 -22.81 56.64 -23.22
C ARG A 206 -23.59 56.95 -21.95
N ALA A 207 -23.02 56.71 -20.75
CA ALA A 207 -23.08 57.57 -19.54
C ALA A 207 -22.48 56.83 -18.32
N ALA A 208 -21.42 57.37 -17.71
CA ALA A 208 -21.42 58.02 -16.38
C ALA A 208 -21.54 56.99 -15.22
N GLY A 209 -20.55 56.79 -14.34
CA GLY A 209 -19.77 57.76 -13.58
C GLY A 209 -20.16 57.63 -12.09
N VAL A 210 -19.17 57.66 -11.19
CA VAL A 210 -19.17 57.94 -9.72
C VAL A 210 -18.09 57.02 -9.08
N ASP A 211 -16.88 57.54 -8.83
CA ASP A 211 -16.39 58.22 -7.60
C ASP A 211 -15.93 57.18 -6.54
N MET A 212 -14.64 56.86 -6.38
CA MET A 212 -13.49 57.61 -5.84
C MET A 212 -13.60 57.95 -4.35
N GLY A 213 -12.71 57.33 -3.56
CA GLY A 213 -12.48 57.63 -2.13
C GLY A 213 -12.10 56.33 -1.40
N ASP A 214 -11.01 56.21 -0.67
CA ASP A 214 -9.92 57.11 -0.32
C ASP A 214 -8.78 56.20 0.15
N ARG A 215 -7.57 56.39 -0.39
CA ARG A 215 -6.39 55.59 -0.05
C ARG A 215 -5.56 56.37 0.95
N THR A 216 -5.50 55.81 2.16
CA THR A 216 -4.27 55.61 2.95
C THR A 216 -3.21 56.71 2.87
N GLY A 217 -3.08 57.47 3.95
CA GLY A 217 -1.89 58.28 4.25
C GLY A 217 -1.72 58.46 5.75
N ALA A 218 -0.46 58.48 6.17
CA ALA A 218 0.08 58.69 7.53
C ALA A 218 0.05 57.47 8.47
N ASP A 219 1.14 57.05 9.14
CA ASP A 219 2.51 57.57 9.20
C ASP A 219 3.38 56.56 9.97
N LYS A 220 4.70 56.70 9.76
CA LYS A 220 5.81 56.37 10.66
C LYS A 220 6.54 55.01 10.54
N VAL A 221 7.69 55.13 9.89
CA VAL A 221 8.89 54.27 9.81
C VAL A 221 9.76 54.48 11.09
N PRO A 222 10.97 53.91 11.22
CA PRO A 222 11.40 52.66 11.88
C PRO A 222 12.29 52.89 13.13
N ASP A 223 12.77 51.81 13.77
CA ASP A 223 14.16 51.52 14.22
C ASP A 223 14.11 50.32 15.20
N MET A 224 14.76 49.16 14.96
CA MET A 224 16.19 48.82 14.99
C MET A 224 16.65 48.23 16.35
N LYS A 225 17.55 47.23 16.22
CA LYS A 225 18.43 46.57 17.22
C LYS A 225 17.91 45.23 17.77
N GLU A 226 18.47 44.09 17.36
CA GLU A 226 19.82 43.52 17.62
C GLU A 226 20.10 43.14 19.07
N ASN A 227 20.52 41.88 19.19
CA ASN A 227 21.44 41.27 20.16
C ASN A 227 20.92 40.79 21.53
N GLY A 228 21.19 39.51 21.78
CA GLY A 228 21.07 38.82 23.06
C GLY A 228 21.04 37.31 22.87
#